data_AF-A0AA38HHQ4-F1
#
_entry.id   AF-A0AA38HHQ4-F1
#
_cell.length_a   1.000
_cell.length_b   1.000
_cell.length_c   1.000
_cell.angle_alpha   90.00
_cell.angle_beta   90.00
_cell.angle_gamma   90.00
#
_symmetry.space_group_name_H-M   'P 1'
#
loop_
_entity.id
_entity.type
_entity.pdbx_description
1 polymer ?
#
loop_
_entity_poly.entity_id
_entity_poly.type
_entity_poly.pdbx_seq_one_letter_code
_entity_poly.pdbx_strand_id
1 'polypeptide(L)'
;MAYDTHTNTVIAAGEAAYDMVGKTNEDVRMVVPLVDGVIADMDAAKDLIKIIFSRIKLSDILKNSLVVLACPSGVTELERSALKQVVVEM
;
A
#
# COMPACT_ATOMS: atom_id res chain seq x y z
N MET A 1 7.14 -2.60 -2.80
CA MET A 1 6.29 -3.65 -3.41
C MET A 1 6.89 -4.01 -4.75
N ALA A 2 6.71 -5.25 -5.19
CA ALA A 2 7.15 -5.72 -6.49
C ALA A 2 5.90 -6.05 -7.32
N TYR A 3 5.81 -5.49 -8.52
CA TYR A 3 4.74 -5.70 -9.47
C TYR A 3 5.25 -6.38 -10.73
N ASP A 4 4.46 -7.28 -11.28
CA ASP A 4 4.65 -7.77 -12.64
C ASP A 4 4.18 -6.69 -13.63
N THR A 5 5.02 -6.28 -14.57
CA THR A 5 4.71 -5.18 -15.50
C THR A 5 3.68 -5.55 -16.56
N HIS A 6 3.53 -6.83 -16.89
CA HIS A 6 2.60 -7.29 -17.93
C HIS A 6 1.19 -7.43 -17.39
N THR A 7 1.07 -7.93 -16.16
CA THR A 7 -0.23 -8.20 -15.51
C THR A 7 -0.65 -7.10 -14.54
N ASN A 8 0.27 -6.20 -14.18
CA ASN A 8 0.10 -5.19 -13.13
C ASN A 8 -0.36 -5.80 -11.80
N THR A 9 0.12 -7.00 -11.47
CA THR A 9 -0.22 -7.72 -10.23
C THR A 9 0.91 -7.70 -9.21
N VAL A 10 0.58 -7.78 -7.93
CA VAL A 10 1.57 -7.83 -6.85
C VAL A 10 2.25 -9.20 -6.83
N ILE A 11 3.56 -9.21 -7.06
CA ILE A 11 4.42 -10.39 -6.91
C ILE A 11 4.84 -10.55 -5.44
N ALA A 12 5.25 -9.45 -4.81
CA ALA A 12 5.72 -9.45 -3.43
C ALA A 12 5.48 -8.10 -2.72
N ALA A 13 5.35 -8.16 -1.39
CA ALA A 13 5.22 -6.98 -0.53
C ALA A 13 6.04 -7.15 0.76
N GLY A 14 6.44 -6.04 1.39
CA GLY A 14 7.26 -6.04 2.59
C GLY A 14 8.69 -6.52 2.35
N GLU A 15 9.22 -7.32 3.28
CA GLU A 15 10.59 -7.84 3.27
C GLU A 15 10.91 -8.62 1.98
N ALA A 16 10.00 -9.50 1.55
CA ALA A 16 10.16 -10.27 0.31
C ALA A 16 10.34 -9.38 -0.93
N ALA A 17 9.68 -8.21 -0.98
CA ALA A 17 9.89 -7.24 -2.06
C ALA A 17 11.20 -6.46 -1.88
N TYR A 18 11.60 -6.18 -0.64
CA TYR A 18 12.86 -5.50 -0.35
C TYR A 18 14.07 -6.34 -0.76
N ASP A 19 14.03 -7.65 -0.53
CA ASP A 19 15.12 -8.58 -0.91
C ASP A 19 15.39 -8.63 -2.42
N MET A 20 14.38 -8.28 -3.22
CA MET A 20 14.44 -8.20 -4.69
C MET A 20 15.07 -6.91 -5.19
N VAL A 21 15.23 -5.86 -4.35
CA VAL A 21 15.78 -4.57 -4.80
C VAL A 21 17.17 -4.76 -5.42
N GLY A 22 17.33 -4.26 -6.64
CA GLY A 22 18.58 -4.39 -7.42
C GLY A 22 18.86 -5.81 -7.94
N LYS A 23 17.91 -6.74 -7.79
CA LYS A 23 18.01 -8.15 -8.22
C LYS A 23 16.81 -8.58 -9.09
N THR A 24 16.05 -7.62 -9.62
CA THR A 24 14.90 -7.83 -10.51
C THR A 24 15.30 -7.76 -11.99
N ASN A 25 14.52 -8.42 -12.85
CA ASN A 25 14.57 -8.22 -14.31
C ASN A 25 13.67 -7.03 -14.72
N GLU A 26 13.59 -6.76 -16.03
CA GLU A 26 12.80 -5.65 -16.60
C GLU A 26 11.28 -5.84 -16.43
N ASP A 27 10.82 -7.08 -16.24
CA ASP A 27 9.41 -7.40 -16.07
C ASP A 27 8.88 -7.14 -14.65
N VAL A 28 9.76 -6.75 -13.71
CA VAL A 28 9.39 -6.48 -12.33
C VAL A 28 9.58 -5.00 -11.99
N ARG A 29 8.47 -4.32 -11.73
CA ARG A 29 8.43 -2.92 -11.29
C ARG A 29 8.46 -2.85 -9.77
N MET A 30 9.50 -2.21 -9.24
CA MET A 30 9.57 -1.87 -7.82
C MET A 30 8.78 -0.57 -7.55
N VAL A 31 7.84 -0.62 -6.62
CA VAL A 31 6.94 0.50 -6.28
C VAL A 31 7.01 0.79 -4.79
N VAL A 32 7.11 2.07 -4.46
CA VAL A 32 6.96 2.59 -3.10
C VAL A 32 5.61 3.30 -3.01
N PRO A 33 4.60 2.71 -2.33
CA PRO A 33 3.23 3.22 -2.37
C PRO A 33 3.06 4.60 -1.71
N LEU A 34 3.84 4.86 -0.66
CA LEU A 34 3.80 6.09 0.13
C LEU A 34 5.20 6.71 0.21
N VAL A 35 5.31 8.00 -0.08
CA VAL A 35 6.55 8.78 0.04
C VAL A 35 6.28 9.99 0.91
N ASP A 36 7.03 10.17 2.00
CA ASP A 36 6.86 11.26 2.98
C ASP A 36 5.42 11.43 3.50
N GLY A 37 4.68 10.33 3.62
CA GLY A 37 3.28 10.33 4.06
C GLY A 37 2.27 10.71 2.99
N VAL A 38 2.68 10.81 1.73
CA VAL A 38 1.81 11.09 0.56
C VAL A 38 1.68 9.83 -0.29
N ILE A 39 0.50 9.64 -0.88
CA ILE A 39 0.26 8.53 -1.83
C ILE A 39 1.02 8.81 -3.12
N ALA A 40 2.02 7.98 -3.42
CA ALA A 40 2.84 8.08 -4.62
C ALA A 40 2.29 7.18 -5.76
N ASP A 41 1.65 6.06 -5.42
CA ASP A 41 0.97 5.17 -6.36
C ASP A 41 -0.33 4.67 -5.72
N MET A 42 -1.46 5.00 -6.35
CA MET A 42 -2.80 4.77 -5.80
C MET A 42 -3.15 3.28 -5.76
N ASP A 43 -2.82 2.53 -6.82
CA ASP A 43 -3.11 1.11 -6.91
C ASP A 43 -2.25 0.33 -5.91
N ALA A 44 -0.97 0.70 -5.82
CA ALA A 44 -0.06 0.09 -4.86
C ALA A 44 -0.43 0.40 -3.40
N ALA A 45 -0.96 1.60 -3.12
CA ALA A 45 -1.45 1.92 -1.79
C ALA A 45 -2.67 1.07 -1.43
N LYS A 46 -3.65 0.93 -2.33
CA LYS A 46 -4.83 0.07 -2.12
C LYS A 46 -4.43 -1.38 -1.88
N ASP A 47 -3.53 -1.92 -2.70
CA ASP A 47 -3.05 -3.30 -2.55
C ASP A 47 -2.26 -3.52 -1.26
N LEU A 48 -1.44 -2.55 -0.84
CA LEU A 48 -0.72 -2.60 0.43
C LEU A 48 -1.69 -2.73 1.60
N ILE A 49 -2.71 -1.88 1.66
CA ILE A 49 -3.71 -1.87 2.72
C ILE A 49 -4.48 -3.21 2.71
N LYS A 50 -4.91 -3.72 1.53
CA LYS A 50 -5.53 -5.05 1.40
C LYS A 50 -4.64 -6.19 1.93
N ILE A 51 -3.35 -6.17 1.62
CA ILE A 51 -2.39 -7.17 2.10
C ILE A 51 -2.25 -7.10 3.63
N ILE A 52 -2.23 -5.90 4.22
CA ILE A 52 -2.15 -5.73 5.67
C ILE A 52 -3.40 -6.32 6.34
N PHE A 53 -4.60 -5.93 5.89
CA PHE A 53 -5.85 -6.39 6.51
C PHE A 53 -6.13 -7.88 6.29
N SER A 54 -5.76 -8.45 5.13
CA SER A 54 -5.92 -9.89 4.90
C SER A 54 -5.12 -10.75 5.90
N ARG A 55 -4.00 -10.23 6.42
CA ARG A 55 -3.20 -10.89 7.46
C ARG A 55 -3.85 -10.86 8.85
N ILE A 56 -4.79 -9.94 9.09
CA ILE A 56 -5.41 -9.72 10.40
C ILE A 56 -6.44 -10.82 10.75
N LYS A 57 -6.82 -11.71 9.82
CA LYS A 57 -7.66 -12.92 10.05
C LYS A 57 -8.96 -12.69 10.87
N LEU A 58 -9.51 -11.49 10.81
CA LEU A 58 -10.70 -11.07 11.58
C LEU A 58 -11.72 -10.40 10.64
N SER A 59 -12.04 -11.10 9.55
CA SER A 59 -12.90 -10.59 8.46
C SER A 59 -14.24 -10.02 8.92
N ASP A 60 -14.79 -10.50 10.04
CA ASP A 60 -16.06 -10.00 10.60
C ASP A 60 -15.90 -8.77 11.52
N ILE A 61 -14.72 -8.55 12.11
CA ILE A 61 -14.49 -7.42 13.04
C ILE A 61 -14.05 -6.14 12.31
N LEU A 62 -13.55 -6.28 11.07
CA LEU A 62 -13.06 -5.14 10.29
C LEU A 62 -14.17 -4.18 9.82
N LYS A 63 -15.42 -4.67 9.63
CA LYS A 63 -16.54 -3.87 9.12
C LYS A 63 -16.89 -2.63 9.97
N ASN A 64 -16.64 -2.67 11.28
CA ASN A 64 -16.88 -1.54 12.20
C ASN A 64 -15.60 -1.16 12.96
N SER A 65 -14.43 -1.44 12.38
CA SER A 65 -13.16 -1.11 13.02
C SER A 65 -12.86 0.39 12.95
N LEU A 66 -12.28 0.93 14.03
CA LEU A 66 -11.72 2.28 14.03
C LEU A 66 -10.27 2.21 13.55
N VAL A 67 -9.99 2.80 12.38
CA VAL A 67 -8.63 2.90 11.85
C VAL A 67 -8.02 4.25 12.22
N VAL A 68 -6.84 4.22 12.84
CA VAL A 68 -6.07 5.41 13.17
C VAL A 68 -4.87 5.50 12.23
N LEU A 69 -4.74 6.60 11.51
CA LEU A 69 -3.61 6.88 10.62
C LEU A 69 -2.71 7.95 11.25
N ALA A 70 -1.42 7.66 11.37
CA ALA A 70 -0.41 8.65 11.73
C ALA A 70 0.21 9.23 10.47
N CYS A 71 0.25 10.56 10.36
CA CYS A 71 0.80 11.27 9.19
C CYS A 71 1.91 12.23 9.65
N PRO A 72 2.96 12.44 8.82
CA PRO A 72 3.93 13.51 9.04
C PRO A 72 3.28 14.90 9.13
N SER A 73 3.95 15.83 9.82
CA SER A 73 3.45 17.20 10.00
C SER A 73 3.29 17.98 8.69
N GLY A 74 4.10 17.65 7.68
CA GLY A 74 4.10 18.31 6.37
C GLY A 74 2.96 17.90 5.43
N VAL A 75 2.18 16.87 5.76
CA VAL A 75 1.11 16.39 4.89
C VAL A 75 -0.08 17.35 4.93
N THR A 76 -0.52 17.79 3.76
CA THR A 76 -1.65 18.70 3.53
C THR A 76 -3.00 18.03 3.82
N GLU A 77 -4.07 18.82 3.99
CA GLU A 77 -5.42 18.29 4.23
C GLU A 77 -5.95 17.44 3.05
N LEU A 78 -5.59 17.80 1.82
CA LEU A 78 -5.97 17.05 0.63
C LEU A 78 -5.34 15.65 0.64
N GLU A 79 -4.04 15.57 0.93
CA GLU A 79 -3.30 14.30 1.01
C GLU A 79 -3.81 13.44 2.19
N ARG A 80 -4.08 14.05 3.34
CA ARG A 80 -4.73 13.36 4.48
C ARG A 80 -6.09 12.79 4.10
N SER A 81 -6.87 13.53 3.31
CA SER A 81 -8.19 13.08 2.85
C SER A 81 -8.06 11.92 1.87
N ALA A 82 -7.08 11.97 0.96
CA ALA A 82 -6.79 10.87 0.06
C ALA A 82 -6.38 9.58 0.80
N LEU A 83 -5.53 9.70 1.83
CA LEU A 83 -5.16 8.55 2.69
C LEU A 83 -6.38 7.92 3.37
N LYS A 84 -7.28 8.74 3.93
CA LYS A 84 -8.52 8.25 4.53
C LYS A 84 -9.39 7.54 3.50
N GLN A 85 -9.50 8.10 2.29
CA GLN A 85 -10.32 7.54 1.23
C GLN A 85 -9.83 6.14 0.83
N VAL A 86 -8.52 5.93 0.70
CA VAL A 86 -7.95 4.61 0.37
C VAL A 86 -8.29 3.55 1.40
N VAL A 87 -8.35 3.91 2.68
CA VAL A 87 -8.71 2.98 3.77
C VAL A 87 -10.20 2.66 3.78
N VAL A 88 -11.06 3.63 3.42
CA VAL A 88 -12.52 3.47 3.41
C VAL A 88 -13.01 2.72 2.16
N GLU A 89 -12.37 2.91 1.01
CA GLU A 89 -12.73 2.27 -0.27
C GLU A 89 -12.33 0.79 -0.39
N MET A 90 -11.90 0.17 0.71
CA MET A 90 -11.36 -1.19 0.71
C MET A 90 -12.41 -2.31 0.70
#